data_AF-A0A1H5KG97-F1
#
_entry.id   AF-A0A1H5KG97-F1
#
_cell.length_a   1.000
_cell.length_b   1.000
_cell.length_c   1.000
_cell.angle_alpha   90.00
_cell.angle_beta   90.00
_cell.angle_gamma   90.00
#
_symmetry.space_group_name_H-M   'P 1'
#
loop_
_entity.id
_entity.type
_entity.pdbx_description
1 polymer ?
#
loop_
_entity_poly.entity_id
_entity_poly.type
_entity_poly.pdbx_seq_one_letter_code
_entity_poly.pdbx_strand_id
1 'polypeptide(L)'
;MKQRILLSFDSQELKEFKTVINNSNNQTLQNLVKLVTERQDTDEFIKRKVFEALSDLSNCDIDEIKVDQNLKNHLGLTIYHKKSLKTYFQRIINELNANAIISVRECEILTNVSTCIQLIKSKL
;
A
#
# COMPACT_ATOMS: atom_id res chain seq x y z
N MET A 1 -11.45 1.36 28.79
CA MET A 1 -10.21 0.68 28.37
C MET A 1 -10.46 0.01 27.03
N LYS A 2 -9.62 0.25 26.01
CA LYS A 2 -9.74 -0.43 24.71
C LYS A 2 -9.09 -1.82 24.84
N GLN A 3 -9.89 -2.88 24.83
CA GLN A 3 -9.39 -4.25 24.81
C GLN A 3 -8.79 -4.56 23.45
N ARG A 4 -7.60 -5.19 23.43
CA ARG A 4 -6.94 -5.66 22.21
C ARG A 4 -7.01 -7.18 22.20
N ILE A 5 -7.53 -7.74 21.11
CA ILE A 5 -7.54 -9.18 20.86
C ILE A 5 -6.44 -9.45 19.82
N LEU A 6 -5.47 -10.30 20.16
CA LEU A 6 -4.45 -10.77 19.23
C LEU A 6 -4.90 -12.14 18.70
N LEU A 7 -5.00 -12.28 17.39
CA LEU A 7 -5.34 -13.54 16.72
C LEU A 7 -4.17 -13.94 15.83
N SER A 8 -3.71 -15.17 16.01
CA SER A 8 -2.67 -15.79 15.18
C SER A 8 -3.32 -16.91 14.40
N PHE A 9 -3.09 -16.93 13.09
CA PHE A 9 -3.66 -17.92 12.19
C PHE A 9 -2.57 -18.52 11.32
N ASP A 10 -2.69 -19.80 11.03
CA ASP A 10 -1.97 -20.42 9.92
C ASP A 10 -2.62 -20.08 8.56
N SER A 11 -2.02 -20.57 7.47
CA SER A 11 -2.45 -20.24 6.10
C SER A 11 -3.86 -20.75 5.78
N GLN A 12 -4.26 -21.88 6.36
CA GLN A 12 -5.56 -22.49 6.12
C GLN A 12 -6.63 -21.81 6.98
N GLU A 13 -6.34 -21.60 8.26
CA GLU A 13 -7.21 -20.86 9.19
C GLU A 13 -7.49 -19.45 8.70
N LEU A 14 -6.49 -18.78 8.11
CA LEU A 14 -6.68 -17.45 7.51
C LEU A 14 -7.67 -17.46 6.34
N LYS A 15 -7.66 -18.54 5.55
CA LYS A 15 -8.55 -18.69 4.38
C LYS A 15 -9.98 -18.96 4.80
N GLU A 16 -10.17 -19.76 5.83
CA GLU A 16 -11.47 -20.00 6.46
C GLU A 16 -12.00 -18.71 7.11
N PHE A 17 -11.15 -17.99 7.85
CA PHE A 17 -11.51 -16.70 8.44
C PHE A 17 -11.92 -15.67 7.39
N LYS A 18 -11.18 -15.55 6.28
CA LYS A 18 -11.59 -14.70 5.13
C LYS A 18 -12.98 -15.04 4.63
N THR A 19 -13.30 -16.33 4.52
CA THR A 19 -14.59 -16.81 4.02
C THR A 19 -15.72 -16.43 4.98
N VAL A 20 -15.51 -16.63 6.28
CA VAL A 20 -16.49 -16.25 7.32
C VAL A 20 -16.74 -14.74 7.31
N ILE A 21 -15.70 -13.93 7.18
CA ILE A 21 -15.82 -12.48 7.22
C ILE A 21 -16.45 -11.93 5.93
N ASN A 22 -16.09 -12.45 4.76
CA ASN A 22 -16.72 -12.08 3.50
C ASN A 22 -18.21 -12.43 3.45
N ASN A 23 -18.62 -13.49 4.16
CA ASN A 23 -20.02 -13.86 4.32
C ASN A 23 -20.73 -13.09 5.45
N SER A 24 -20.00 -12.27 6.22
CA SER A 24 -20.60 -11.40 7.24
C SER A 24 -21.12 -10.13 6.60
N ASN A 25 -22.26 -9.59 7.04
CA ASN A 25 -22.78 -8.30 6.56
C ASN A 25 -22.02 -7.08 7.15
N ASN A 26 -20.81 -7.26 7.69
CA ASN A 26 -20.06 -6.19 8.33
C ASN A 26 -18.96 -5.65 7.39
N GLN A 27 -19.33 -4.64 6.60
CA GLN A 27 -18.46 -4.01 5.60
C GLN A 27 -17.14 -3.48 6.21
N THR A 28 -17.21 -2.92 7.42
CA THR A 28 -16.02 -2.37 8.11
C THR A 28 -15.05 -3.48 8.47
N LEU A 29 -15.54 -4.60 8.97
CA LEU A 29 -14.71 -5.76 9.32
C LEU A 29 -14.15 -6.45 8.08
N GLN A 30 -14.94 -6.57 7.02
CA GLN A 30 -14.47 -7.05 5.72
C GLN A 30 -13.29 -6.23 5.20
N ASN A 31 -13.42 -4.89 5.23
CA ASN A 31 -12.33 -4.00 4.84
C ASN A 31 -11.11 -4.26 5.73
N LEU A 32 -11.24 -4.20 7.06
CA LEU A 32 -10.13 -4.42 7.99
C LEU A 32 -9.42 -5.76 7.80
N VAL A 33 -10.15 -6.85 7.51
CA VAL A 33 -9.56 -8.17 7.28
C VAL A 33 -8.88 -8.23 5.91
N LYS A 34 -9.48 -7.65 4.86
CA LYS A 34 -8.82 -7.49 3.56
C LYS A 34 -7.49 -6.78 3.73
N LEU A 35 -7.51 -5.68 4.49
CA LEU A 35 -6.33 -4.87 4.77
C LEU A 35 -5.19 -5.64 5.46
N VAL A 36 -5.49 -6.65 6.28
CA VAL A 36 -4.47 -7.44 7.00
C VAL A 36 -4.00 -8.64 6.18
N THR A 37 -4.82 -9.10 5.24
CA THR A 37 -4.62 -10.37 4.51
C THR A 37 -4.29 -10.23 3.03
N GLU A 38 -4.23 -8.98 2.54
CA GLU A 38 -3.81 -8.55 1.20
C GLU A 38 -2.40 -8.98 0.81
N ARG A 39 -1.57 -9.53 1.70
CA ARG A 39 -0.28 -10.14 1.31
C ARG A 39 -0.41 -11.25 0.25
N GLN A 40 -1.61 -11.82 0.06
CA GLN A 40 -1.87 -12.83 -0.97
C GLN A 40 -2.25 -12.23 -2.34
N ASP A 41 -2.65 -10.95 -2.41
CA ASP A 41 -2.87 -10.23 -3.67
C ASP A 41 -1.78 -9.15 -3.79
N THR A 42 -0.69 -9.51 -4.48
CA THR A 42 0.47 -8.64 -4.67
C THR A 42 0.09 -7.28 -5.25
N ASP A 43 -0.90 -7.22 -6.14
CA ASP A 43 -1.30 -5.98 -6.79
C ASP A 43 -2.04 -5.04 -5.83
N GLU A 44 -2.96 -5.59 -5.03
CA GLU A 44 -3.69 -4.82 -4.02
C GLU A 44 -2.76 -4.38 -2.88
N PHE A 45 -1.84 -5.25 -2.46
CA PHE A 45 -0.81 -4.93 -1.49
C PHE A 45 0.07 -3.75 -1.94
N ILE A 46 0.61 -3.80 -3.17
CA ILE A 46 1.43 -2.71 -3.70
C ILE A 46 0.62 -1.41 -3.74
N LYS A 47 -0.59 -1.46 -4.28
CA LYS A 47 -1.44 -0.28 -4.41
C LYS A 47 -1.65 0.38 -3.06
N ARG A 48 -2.02 -0.41 -2.05
CA ARG A 48 -2.24 0.10 -0.71
C ARG A 48 -0.96 0.66 -0.08
N LYS A 49 0.16 -0.05 -0.18
CA LYS A 49 1.43 0.44 0.38
C LYS A 49 1.91 1.74 -0.29
N VAL A 50 1.66 1.89 -1.58
CA VAL A 50 1.88 3.16 -2.28
C VAL A 50 0.98 4.25 -1.72
N PHE A 51 -0.30 3.97 -1.46
CA PHE A 51 -1.22 4.97 -0.92
C PHE A 51 -0.83 5.37 0.50
N GLU A 52 -0.42 4.42 1.36
CA GLU A 52 0.13 4.70 2.69
C GLU A 52 1.34 5.63 2.60
N ALA A 53 2.32 5.32 1.73
CA ALA A 53 3.50 6.16 1.55
C ALA A 53 3.20 7.57 1.02
N LEU A 54 2.18 7.69 0.16
CA LEU A 54 1.75 8.98 -0.38
C LEU A 54 0.97 9.79 0.65
N SER A 55 0.14 9.15 1.47
CA SER A 55 -0.58 9.79 2.57
C SER A 55 0.39 10.29 3.64
N ASP A 56 1.43 9.52 3.98
CA ASP A 56 2.46 9.96 4.93
C ASP A 56 3.22 11.22 4.47
N LEU A 57 3.35 11.43 3.15
CA LEU A 57 4.09 12.53 2.56
C LEU A 57 3.21 13.69 2.09
N SER A 58 1.89 13.50 2.07
CA SER A 58 0.91 14.51 1.71
C SER A 58 0.05 14.84 2.92
N ASN A 59 -0.81 15.86 2.80
CA ASN A 59 -1.85 16.11 3.80
C ASN A 59 -3.18 15.45 3.40
N CYS A 60 -3.12 14.38 2.59
CA CYS A 60 -4.29 13.67 2.11
C CYS A 60 -4.47 12.35 2.87
N ASP A 61 -5.69 12.03 3.24
CA ASP A 61 -6.02 10.74 3.80
C ASP A 61 -5.92 9.64 2.72
N ILE A 62 -5.56 8.42 3.12
CA ILE A 62 -5.39 7.26 2.22
C ILE A 62 -6.63 7.05 1.33
N ASP A 63 -7.83 7.25 1.89
CA ASP A 63 -9.11 7.05 1.19
C ASP A 63 -9.40 8.11 0.12
N GLU A 64 -8.69 9.24 0.15
CA GLU A 64 -8.81 10.32 -0.84
C GLU A 64 -7.86 10.13 -2.04
N ILE A 65 -6.90 9.20 -1.93
CA ILE A 65 -5.88 8.97 -2.95
C ILE A 65 -6.44 8.09 -4.08
N LYS A 66 -6.29 8.56 -5.32
CA LYS A 66 -6.74 7.87 -6.54
C LYS A 66 -5.59 7.62 -7.49
N VAL A 67 -5.71 6.54 -8.27
CA VAL A 67 -4.64 6.05 -9.16
C VAL A 67 -4.28 7.05 -10.27
N ASP A 68 -5.24 7.85 -10.71
CA ASP A 68 -5.11 8.86 -11.77
C ASP A 68 -4.59 10.22 -11.27
N GLN A 69 -4.46 10.42 -9.96
CA GLN A 69 -3.99 11.68 -9.40
C GLN A 69 -2.53 11.97 -9.77
N ASN A 70 -2.29 13.18 -10.25
CA ASN A 70 -0.97 13.80 -10.32
C ASN A 70 -0.40 14.09 -8.92
N LEU A 71 0.84 13.65 -8.69
CA LEU A 71 1.54 13.78 -7.40
C LEU A 71 1.73 15.25 -7.00
N LYS A 72 2.05 16.14 -7.93
CA LYS A 72 2.29 17.56 -7.62
C LYS A 72 0.98 18.33 -7.49
N ASN A 73 0.11 18.20 -8.49
CA ASN A 73 -1.06 19.07 -8.61
C ASN A 73 -2.21 18.67 -7.68
N HIS A 74 -2.34 17.38 -7.33
CA HIS A 74 -3.39 16.91 -6.44
C HIS A 74 -2.89 16.60 -5.03
N LEU A 75 -1.68 16.04 -4.89
CA LEU A 75 -1.13 15.62 -3.59
C LEU A 75 -0.08 16.58 -3.02
N GLY A 76 0.26 17.67 -3.73
CA GLY A 76 1.25 18.66 -3.27
C GLY A 76 2.70 18.17 -3.23
N LEU A 77 3.00 16.99 -3.79
CA LEU A 77 4.32 16.36 -3.67
C LEU A 77 5.35 17.02 -4.59
N THR A 78 6.20 17.83 -3.96
CA THR A 78 7.40 18.42 -4.58
C THR A 78 8.53 17.40 -4.80
N ILE A 79 9.61 17.83 -5.47
CA ILE A 79 10.82 17.00 -5.69
C ILE A 79 11.38 16.45 -4.37
N TYR A 80 11.32 17.22 -3.28
CA TYR A 80 11.81 16.78 -1.98
C TYR A 80 11.04 15.54 -1.48
N HIS A 81 9.71 15.57 -1.53
CA HIS A 81 8.89 14.43 -1.16
C HIS A 81 9.14 13.22 -2.07
N LYS A 82 9.31 13.46 -3.37
CA LYS A 82 9.64 12.39 -4.32
C LYS A 82 10.97 11.70 -4.01
N LYS A 83 11.97 12.44 -3.53
CA LYS A 83 13.23 11.83 -3.05
C LYS A 83 13.00 10.90 -1.86
N SER A 84 12.12 11.29 -0.94
CA SER A 84 11.77 10.49 0.24
C SER A 84 11.04 9.19 -0.12
N LEU A 85 10.27 9.17 -1.21
CA LEU A 85 9.57 7.96 -1.69
C LEU A 85 10.50 6.76 -1.92
N LYS A 86 11.78 6.98 -2.21
CA LYS A 86 12.77 5.90 -2.35
C LYS A 86 12.72 4.95 -1.14
N THR A 87 12.78 5.50 0.07
CA THR A 87 12.85 4.70 1.30
C THR A 87 11.58 3.88 1.50
N TYR A 88 10.42 4.48 1.21
CA TYR A 88 9.13 3.80 1.25
C TYR A 88 9.05 2.68 0.21
N PHE A 89 9.40 2.95 -1.04
CA PHE A 89 9.30 1.95 -2.11
C PHE A 89 10.31 0.83 -1.94
N GLN A 90 11.53 1.11 -1.47
CA GLN A 90 12.50 0.08 -1.15
C GLN A 90 11.97 -0.85 -0.03
N ARG A 91 11.27 -0.30 0.96
CA ARG A 91 10.64 -1.11 2.01
C ARG A 91 9.57 -2.03 1.43
N ILE A 92 8.75 -1.56 0.49
CA ILE A 92 7.71 -2.38 -0.17
C ILE A 92 8.35 -3.55 -0.94
N ILE A 93 9.41 -3.27 -1.69
CA ILE A 93 10.17 -4.29 -2.43
C ILE A 93 10.75 -5.35 -1.48
N ASN A 94 11.34 -4.92 -0.36
CA ASN A 94 11.87 -5.83 0.65
C ASN A 94 10.77 -6.66 1.33
N GLU A 95 9.61 -6.06 1.62
CA GLU A 95 8.44 -6.77 2.20
C GLU A 95 7.87 -7.84 1.25
N LEU A 96 8.08 -7.68 -0.06
CA LEU A 96 7.72 -8.66 -1.09
C LEU A 96 8.83 -9.66 -1.43
N ASN A 97 9.94 -9.66 -0.67
CA ASN A 97 11.12 -10.51 -0.87
C ASN A 97 11.80 -10.34 -2.25
N ALA A 98 11.65 -9.19 -2.89
CA ALA A 98 12.36 -8.87 -4.13
C ALA A 98 13.69 -8.15 -3.83
N ASN A 99 14.70 -8.39 -4.66
CA ASN A 99 16.06 -7.86 -4.48
C ASN A 99 16.37 -6.63 -5.34
N ALA A 100 15.37 -6.09 -6.01
CA ALA A 100 15.57 -4.93 -6.88
C ALA A 100 15.81 -3.65 -6.05
N ILE A 101 16.59 -2.73 -6.62
CA ILE A 101 16.89 -1.45 -6.00
C ILE A 101 16.06 -0.35 -6.66
N ILE A 102 15.42 0.47 -5.83
CA ILE A 102 14.78 1.73 -6.24
C ILE A 102 15.81 2.86 -6.10
N SER A 103 16.09 3.55 -7.20
CA SER A 103 16.95 4.73 -7.22
C SER A 103 16.16 6.01 -6.92
N VAL A 104 16.86 7.05 -6.42
CA VAL A 104 16.24 8.38 -6.20
C VAL A 104 15.74 8.95 -7.52
N ARG A 105 16.49 8.77 -8.60
CA ARG A 105 16.17 9.30 -9.93
C ARG A 105 14.85 8.73 -10.48
N GLU A 106 14.60 7.44 -10.25
CA GLU A 106 13.32 6.81 -10.62
C GLU A 106 12.15 7.43 -9.87
N CYS A 107 12.33 7.83 -8.61
CA CYS A 107 11.27 8.50 -7.86
C CYS A 107 11.06 9.96 -8.29
N GLU A 108 12.13 10.68 -8.65
CA GLU A 108 12.05 12.10 -9.06
C GLU A 108 11.20 12.30 -10.32
N ILE A 109 11.27 11.36 -11.27
CA ILE A 109 10.55 11.44 -12.54
C ILE A 109 9.07 11.02 -12.45
N LEU A 110 8.62 10.50 -11.30
CA LEU A 110 7.23 10.08 -11.13
C LEU A 110 6.28 11.27 -11.23
N THR A 111 5.19 11.12 -11.96
CA THR A 111 4.22 12.19 -12.20
C THR A 111 2.86 11.89 -11.57
N ASN A 112 2.42 10.64 -11.61
CA ASN A 112 1.09 10.20 -11.17
C ASN A 112 1.17 9.01 -10.21
N VAL A 113 0.12 8.79 -9.41
CA VAL A 113 0.03 7.63 -8.50
C VAL A 113 0.16 6.30 -9.26
N SER A 114 -0.44 6.19 -10.45
CA SER A 114 -0.27 5.02 -11.32
C SER A 114 1.19 4.72 -11.65
N THR A 115 2.02 5.74 -11.90
CA THR A 115 3.45 5.57 -12.19
C THR A 115 4.23 5.08 -10.97
N CYS A 116 3.82 5.45 -9.75
CA CYS A 116 4.39 4.90 -8.51
C CYS A 116 4.13 3.40 -8.39
N ILE A 117 2.88 2.99 -8.64
CA ILE A 117 2.49 1.58 -8.58
C ILE A 117 3.25 0.77 -9.64
N GLN A 118 3.31 1.29 -10.88
CA GLN A 118 4.04 0.65 -11.97
C GLN A 118 5.53 0.51 -11.69
N LEU A 119 6.17 1.52 -11.06
CA LEU A 119 7.57 1.44 -10.67
C LEU A 119 7.82 0.25 -9.76
N ILE A 120 7.01 0.07 -8.70
CA ILE A 120 7.16 -1.06 -7.79
C ILE A 120 6.90 -2.38 -8.52
N LYS A 121 5.82 -2.47 -9.30
CA LYS A 121 5.51 -3.69 -10.07
C LYS A 121 6.62 -4.10 -11.03
N SER A 122 7.31 -3.14 -11.63
CA SER A 122 8.41 -3.40 -12.57
C SER A 122 9.69 -3.97 -11.91
N LYS A 123 9.71 -4.01 -10.57
CA LYS A 123 10.88 -4.36 -9.74
C LYS A 123 10.66 -5.66 -8.95
N LEU A 124 9.51 -6.30 -9.13
CA LEU A 124 9.19 -7.62 -8.62
C LEU A 124 9.53 -8.67 -9.68
#